data_AF-A0A2E1YSM8-F1
#
_entry.id   AF-A0A2E1YSM8-F1
#
_cell.length_a   1.000
_cell.length_b   1.000
_cell.length_c   1.000
_cell.angle_alpha   90.00
_cell.angle_beta   90.00
_cell.angle_gamma   90.00
#
_symmetry.space_group_name_H-M   'P 1'
#
loop_
_entity.id
_entity.type
_entity.pdbx_description
1 polymer ?
#
loop_
_entity_poly.entity_id
_entity_poly.type
_entity_poly.pdbx_seq_one_letter_code
_entity_poly.pdbx_strand_id
1 'polypeptide(L)'
;MSNITYQIIPFAFLFVILLFFLSLKKGNNLKNKNFTNTVEINKYDFFKFLESTEKKLLALRELYKQDLIDAKVYVDKTELIAKSIVKVTGKNVSQLISEKENSIYAQLKNDIQHKAKSIKTNADKKTLDKLISDVDEKIQTGLKYE
;
A
#
# COMPACT_ATOMS: atom_id res chain seq x y z
N MET A 1 37.76 18.22 -53.22
CA MET A 1 36.98 17.07 -52.72
C MET A 1 36.93 17.17 -51.20
N SER A 2 35.75 17.17 -50.62
CA SER A 2 35.55 17.53 -49.21
C SER A 2 36.15 16.51 -48.25
N ASN A 3 36.90 16.98 -47.25
CA ASN A 3 37.54 16.22 -46.16
C ASN A 3 36.54 15.58 -45.17
N ILE A 4 35.33 15.29 -45.63
CA ILE A 4 34.23 14.65 -44.88
C ILE A 4 34.68 13.27 -44.36
N THR A 5 35.48 12.56 -45.15
CA THR A 5 36.05 11.26 -44.80
C THR A 5 36.93 11.33 -43.54
N TYR A 6 37.75 12.36 -43.40
CA TYR A 6 38.61 12.55 -42.21
C TYR A 6 37.84 13.02 -40.97
N GLN A 7 36.65 13.61 -41.16
CA GLN A 7 35.78 14.01 -40.06
C GLN A 7 34.87 12.88 -39.61
N ILE A 8 34.44 11.97 -40.47
CA ILE A 8 33.45 10.94 -40.10
C ILE A 8 34.11 9.67 -39.58
N ILE A 9 35.23 9.25 -40.18
CA ILE A 9 35.94 8.02 -39.80
C ILE A 9 36.29 7.95 -38.30
N PRO A 10 36.88 9.00 -37.66
CA PRO A 10 37.25 8.91 -36.25
C PRO A 10 36.02 8.80 -35.32
N PHE A 11 34.89 9.42 -35.65
CA PHE A 11 33.67 9.31 -34.84
C PHE A 11 32.98 7.96 -35.02
N ALA A 12 32.94 7.44 -36.25
CA ALA A 12 32.45 6.10 -36.51
C ALA A 12 33.29 5.03 -35.78
N PHE A 13 34.61 5.22 -35.74
CA PHE A 13 35.52 4.34 -35.01
C PHE A 13 35.27 4.37 -33.49
N LEU A 14 35.09 5.57 -32.91
CA LEU A 14 34.69 5.71 -31.50
C LEU A 14 33.33 5.06 -31.20
N PHE A 15 32.37 5.17 -32.12
CA PHE A 15 31.05 4.56 -31.97
C PHE A 15 31.11 3.03 -32.01
N VAL A 16 31.94 2.45 -32.88
CA VAL A 16 32.17 1.00 -32.92
C VAL A 16 32.84 0.51 -31.63
N ILE A 17 33.83 1.25 -31.10
CA ILE A 17 34.45 0.95 -29.81
C ILE A 17 33.41 0.98 -28.69
N LEU A 18 32.54 1.99 -28.67
CA LEU A 18 31.46 2.11 -27.69
C LEU A 18 30.51 0.90 -27.75
N LEU A 19 30.08 0.49 -28.96
CA LEU A 19 29.26 -0.70 -29.16
C LEU A 19 29.97 -1.97 -28.66
N PHE A 20 31.28 -2.07 -28.88
CA PHE A 20 32.08 -3.18 -28.40
C PHE A 20 32.17 -3.21 -26.86
N PHE A 21 32.31 -2.04 -26.21
CA PHE A 21 32.27 -1.92 -24.74
C PHE A 21 30.88 -2.27 -24.17
N LEU A 22 29.80 -1.86 -24.82
CA LEU A 22 28.44 -2.27 -24.43
C LEU A 22 28.25 -3.78 -24.60
N SER A 23 28.81 -4.38 -25.65
CA SER A 23 28.76 -5.82 -25.88
C SER A 23 29.62 -6.61 -24.88
N LEU A 24 30.77 -6.06 -24.46
CA LEU A 24 31.62 -6.63 -23.42
C LEU A 24 30.99 -6.55 -22.03
N LYS A 25 29.96 -5.71 -21.84
CA LYS A 25 29.11 -5.71 -20.64
C LYS A 25 28.16 -6.92 -20.63
N LYS A 26 28.69 -8.11 -20.96
CA LYS A 26 27.99 -9.38 -20.89
C LYS A 26 28.09 -9.94 -19.48
N GLY A 27 27.02 -9.71 -18.74
CA GLY A 27 26.50 -10.65 -17.75
C GLY A 27 27.39 -10.94 -16.56
N ASN A 28 27.41 -10.01 -15.60
CA ASN A 28 27.39 -10.46 -14.20
C ASN A 28 26.06 -11.18 -14.03
N ASN A 29 26.03 -12.47 -14.35
CA ASN A 29 25.02 -13.38 -13.84
C ASN A 29 25.17 -13.29 -12.33
N LEU A 30 24.38 -12.40 -11.73
CA LEU A 30 24.01 -12.48 -10.33
C LEU A 30 23.51 -13.89 -10.15
N LYS A 31 24.38 -14.77 -9.64
CA LYS A 31 24.01 -16.09 -9.16
C LYS A 31 22.71 -15.88 -8.43
N ASN A 32 21.68 -16.59 -8.89
CA ASN A 32 20.39 -16.67 -8.26
C ASN A 32 20.61 -17.29 -6.88
N LYS A 33 21.06 -16.46 -5.94
CA LYS A 33 21.06 -16.77 -4.53
C LYS A 33 19.58 -16.73 -4.23
N ASN A 34 18.97 -17.90 -4.18
CA ASN A 34 17.64 -18.09 -3.60
C ASN A 34 17.72 -17.58 -2.17
N PHE A 35 17.55 -16.26 -2.03
CA PHE A 35 17.51 -15.57 -0.76
C PHE A 35 16.06 -15.72 -0.30
N THR A 36 15.73 -16.92 0.17
CA THR A 36 14.62 -17.12 1.11
C THR A 36 15.06 -16.61 2.46
N ASN A 37 15.46 -15.34 2.51
CA ASN A 37 15.40 -14.59 3.75
C ASN A 37 14.15 -13.74 3.58
N THR A 38 13.12 -14.09 4.33
CA THR A 38 12.09 -13.12 4.72
C THR A 38 12.81 -12.01 5.44
N VAL A 39 13.39 -11.07 4.68
CA VAL A 39 13.93 -9.84 5.20
C VAL A 39 12.71 -9.11 5.72
N GLU A 40 12.56 -9.00 7.04
CA GLU A 40 11.70 -7.98 7.61
C GLU A 40 12.22 -6.65 7.07
N ILE A 41 11.53 -6.14 6.06
CA ILE A 41 11.95 -4.92 5.40
C ILE A 41 11.70 -3.81 6.40
N ASN A 42 12.80 -3.22 6.89
CA ASN A 42 12.74 -2.00 7.67
C ASN A 42 11.88 -0.98 6.90
N LYS A 43 10.94 -0.29 7.57
CA LYS A 43 10.06 0.72 6.95
C LYS A 43 10.82 1.65 6.01
N TYR A 44 12.02 2.07 6.40
CA TYR A 44 12.89 2.94 5.59
C TYR A 44 13.29 2.31 4.25
N ASP A 45 13.70 1.05 4.27
CA ASP A 45 14.11 0.31 3.05
C ASP A 45 12.92 0.04 2.13
N PHE A 46 11.72 -0.14 2.70
CA PHE A 46 10.49 -0.27 1.92
C PHE A 46 10.13 1.02 1.18
N PHE A 47 10.20 2.17 1.84
CA PHE A 47 9.97 3.46 1.19
C PHE A 47 10.97 3.71 0.06
N LYS A 48 12.25 3.44 0.31
CA LYS A 48 13.30 3.57 -0.71
C LYS A 48 13.09 2.61 -1.89
N PHE A 49 12.61 1.39 -1.63
CA PHE A 49 12.23 0.45 -2.67
C PHE A 49 11.08 0.98 -3.53
N LEU A 50 10.01 1.48 -2.91
CA LEU A 50 8.85 2.05 -3.62
C LEU A 50 9.26 3.25 -4.48
N GLU A 51 10.04 4.18 -3.93
CA GLU A 51 10.54 5.34 -4.65
C GLU A 51 11.38 4.93 -5.87
N SER A 52 12.26 3.94 -5.69
CA SER A 52 13.06 3.40 -6.80
C SER A 52 12.21 2.73 -7.87
N THR A 53 11.09 2.13 -7.47
CA THR A 53 10.18 1.42 -8.35
C THR A 53 9.34 2.39 -9.17
N GLU A 54 8.85 3.46 -8.54
CA GLU A 54 8.17 4.56 -9.22
C GLU A 54 9.05 5.18 -10.30
N LYS A 55 10.31 5.51 -9.96
CA LYS A 55 11.29 6.05 -10.92
C LYS A 55 11.49 5.12 -12.12
N LYS A 56 11.56 3.81 -11.89
CA LYS A 56 11.69 2.81 -12.97
C LYS A 56 10.45 2.76 -13.86
N LEU A 57 9.25 2.83 -13.28
CA LEU A 57 7.99 2.85 -14.05
C LEU A 57 7.86 4.13 -14.90
N LEU A 58 8.24 5.28 -14.35
CA LEU A 58 8.28 6.54 -15.09
C LEU A 58 9.26 6.47 -16.26
N ALA A 59 10.47 5.96 -16.04
CA ALA A 59 11.45 5.77 -17.11
C ALA A 59 10.94 4.80 -18.19
N LEU A 60 10.33 3.69 -17.79
CA LEU A 60 9.78 2.70 -18.72
C LEU A 60 8.63 3.29 -19.57
N ARG A 61 7.79 4.13 -18.96
CA ARG A 61 6.74 4.88 -19.67
C ARG A 61 7.34 5.84 -20.69
N GLU A 62 8.40 6.54 -20.32
CA GLU A 62 9.06 7.50 -21.20
C GLU A 62 9.75 6.81 -22.39
N LEU A 63 10.43 5.69 -22.14
CA LEU A 63 11.02 4.86 -23.20
C LEU A 63 9.96 4.36 -24.18
N TYR A 64 8.79 3.96 -23.70
CA TYR A 64 7.69 3.53 -24.55
C TYR A 64 7.13 4.70 -25.38
N LYS A 65 6.95 5.87 -24.77
CA LYS A 65 6.47 7.08 -25.48
C LYS A 65 7.44 7.58 -26.56
N GLN A 66 8.73 7.31 -26.38
CA GLN A 66 9.77 7.67 -27.35
C GLN A 66 9.95 6.59 -28.44
N ASP A 67 9.08 5.57 -28.48
CA ASP A 67 9.18 4.42 -29.37
C ASP A 67 10.53 3.69 -29.31
N LEU A 68 11.23 3.78 -28.17
CA LEU A 68 12.51 3.10 -27.93
C LEU A 68 12.33 1.65 -27.49
N ILE A 69 11.13 1.29 -27.02
CA ILE A 69 10.76 -0.07 -26.62
C ILE A 69 9.38 -0.43 -27.15
N ASP A 70 9.18 -1.70 -27.51
CA ASP A 70 7.89 -2.19 -27.97
C ASP A 70 6.86 -2.29 -26.83
N ALA A 71 5.58 -2.24 -27.19
CA ALA A 71 4.46 -2.44 -26.26
C ALA A 71 4.59 -3.75 -25.48
N LYS A 72 5.06 -4.82 -26.13
CA LYS A 72 5.31 -6.10 -25.47
C LYS A 72 6.37 -5.98 -24.36
N VAL A 73 7.49 -5.31 -24.64
CA VAL A 73 8.56 -5.09 -23.66
C VAL A 73 8.07 -4.23 -22.51
N TYR A 74 7.27 -3.19 -22.81
CA TYR A 74 6.65 -2.35 -21.79
C TYR A 74 5.75 -3.17 -20.84
N VAL A 75 4.85 -3.99 -21.39
CA VAL A 75 3.96 -4.86 -20.60
C VAL A 75 4.75 -5.88 -19.78
N ASP A 76 5.68 -6.62 -20.39
CA ASP A 76 6.46 -7.65 -19.69
C ASP A 76 7.27 -7.06 -18.51
N LYS A 77 7.85 -5.87 -18.70
CA LYS A 77 8.65 -5.20 -17.66
C LYS A 77 7.80 -4.58 -16.56
N THR A 78 6.64 -3.99 -16.90
CA THR A 78 5.70 -3.49 -15.88
C THR A 78 5.14 -4.62 -15.02
N GLU A 79 4.81 -5.78 -15.62
CA GLU A 79 4.35 -6.96 -14.88
C GLU A 79 5.42 -7.48 -13.92
N LEU A 80 6.69 -7.52 -14.35
CA LEU A 80 7.80 -7.94 -13.50
C LEU A 80 7.96 -7.03 -12.28
N ILE A 81 7.83 -5.71 -12.47
CA ILE A 81 7.83 -4.74 -11.39
C ILE A 81 6.65 -4.99 -10.43
N ALA A 82 5.44 -5.21 -10.95
CA ALA A 82 4.26 -5.52 -10.14
C ALA A 82 4.48 -6.78 -9.28
N LYS A 83 5.03 -7.86 -9.86
CA LYS A 83 5.41 -9.08 -9.12
C LYS A 83 6.44 -8.80 -8.03
N SER A 84 7.40 -7.91 -8.29
CA SER A 84 8.39 -7.51 -7.27
C SER A 84 7.75 -6.75 -6.11
N ILE A 85 6.81 -5.84 -6.37
CA ILE A 85 6.08 -5.12 -5.33
C ILE A 85 5.30 -6.11 -4.46
N VAL A 86 4.53 -7.02 -5.08
CA VAL A 86 3.76 -8.04 -4.34
C VAL A 86 4.66 -8.91 -3.46
N LYS A 87 5.83 -9.31 -3.98
CA LYS A 87 6.81 -10.11 -3.24
C LYS A 87 7.39 -9.37 -2.02
N VAL A 88 7.67 -8.07 -2.16
CA VAL A 88 8.23 -7.21 -1.11
C VAL A 88 7.18 -6.86 -0.06
N THR A 89 5.95 -6.59 -0.47
CA THR A 89 4.86 -6.22 0.43
C THR A 89 4.28 -7.43 1.19
N GLY A 90 4.56 -8.66 0.74
CA GLY A 90 4.16 -9.89 1.42
C GLY A 90 2.66 -10.18 1.39
N LYS A 91 1.85 -9.29 0.80
CA LYS A 91 0.41 -9.42 0.63
C LYS A 91 0.02 -8.98 -0.77
N ASN A 92 -0.96 -9.66 -1.36
CA ASN A 92 -1.64 -9.13 -2.54
C ASN A 92 -2.18 -7.74 -2.18
N VAL A 93 -1.99 -6.73 -3.01
CA VAL A 93 -2.51 -5.37 -2.77
C VAL A 93 -4.02 -5.40 -2.49
N SER A 94 -4.73 -6.34 -3.11
CA SER A 94 -6.15 -6.62 -2.85
C SER A 94 -6.43 -7.11 -1.41
N GLN A 95 -5.54 -7.90 -0.81
CA GLN A 95 -5.65 -8.33 0.59
C GLN A 95 -5.48 -7.16 1.57
N LEU A 96 -4.55 -6.22 1.31
CA LEU A 96 -4.37 -5.03 2.15
C LEU A 96 -5.60 -4.12 2.15
N ILE A 97 -6.28 -4.00 1.01
CA ILE A 97 -7.54 -3.25 0.90
C ILE A 97 -8.64 -3.96 1.71
N SER A 98 -8.76 -5.28 1.59
CA SER A 98 -9.77 -6.06 2.35
C SER A 98 -9.52 -6.06 3.87
N GLU A 99 -8.27 -6.05 4.32
CA GLU A 99 -7.93 -5.97 5.75
C GLU A 99 -8.28 -4.60 6.34
N LYS A 100 -8.15 -3.53 5.56
CA LYS A 100 -8.56 -2.18 5.96
C LYS A 100 -10.09 -2.07 6.08
N GLU A 101 -10.85 -2.69 5.18
CA GLU A 101 -12.31 -2.71 5.30
C GLU A 101 -12.78 -3.49 6.53
N ASN A 102 -12.18 -4.65 6.79
CA ASN A 102 -12.51 -5.46 7.98
C ASN A 102 -12.17 -4.74 9.29
N SER A 103 -11.07 -3.98 9.36
CA SER A 103 -10.73 -3.22 10.56
C SER A 103 -11.68 -2.04 10.81
N ILE A 104 -12.12 -1.36 9.74
CA ILE A 104 -13.15 -0.32 9.81
C ILE A 104 -14.49 -0.92 10.25
N TYR A 105 -14.91 -2.05 9.69
CA TYR A 105 -16.13 -2.75 10.11
C TYR A 105 -16.07 -3.20 11.57
N ALA A 106 -14.93 -3.71 12.03
CA ALA A 106 -14.72 -4.12 13.41
C ALA A 106 -14.76 -2.93 14.38
N GLN A 107 -14.14 -1.80 14.02
CA GLN A 107 -14.23 -0.56 14.79
C GLN A 107 -15.66 -0.05 14.85
N LEU A 108 -16.35 0.04 13.70
CA LEU A 108 -17.73 0.51 13.64
C LEU A 108 -18.67 -0.38 14.46
N LYS A 109 -18.50 -1.70 14.40
CA LYS A 109 -19.25 -2.66 15.22
C LYS A 109 -18.98 -2.46 16.71
N ASN A 110 -17.73 -2.25 17.10
CA ASN A 110 -17.36 -1.98 18.50
C ASN A 110 -17.94 -0.66 18.98
N ASP A 111 -17.88 0.40 18.18
CA ASP A 111 -18.42 1.72 18.53
C ASP A 111 -19.95 1.67 18.68
N ILE A 112 -20.64 0.96 17.76
CA ILE A 112 -22.09 0.73 17.86
C ILE A 112 -22.42 -0.08 19.12
N GLN A 113 -21.66 -1.13 19.44
CA GLN A 113 -21.87 -1.91 20.67
C GLN A 113 -21.62 -1.09 21.93
N HIS A 114 -20.57 -0.28 21.97
CA HIS A 114 -20.28 0.60 23.08
C HIS A 114 -21.38 1.64 23.27
N LYS A 115 -21.86 2.24 22.18
CA LYS A 115 -22.97 3.21 22.19
C LYS A 115 -24.29 2.56 22.57
N ALA A 116 -24.56 1.33 22.16
CA ALA A 116 -25.75 0.59 22.55
C ALA A 116 -25.73 0.19 24.04
N LYS A 117 -24.55 -0.16 24.58
CA LYS A 117 -24.37 -0.46 26.02
C LYS A 117 -24.58 0.77 26.89
N SER A 118 -24.09 1.94 26.47
CA SER A 118 -24.27 3.19 27.24
C SER A 118 -25.71 3.71 27.22
N ILE A 119 -26.50 3.37 26.20
CA ILE A 119 -27.93 3.72 26.14
C ILE A 119 -28.76 2.88 27.13
N LYS A 120 -28.41 1.60 27.35
CA LYS A 120 -29.16 0.71 28.25
C LYS A 120 -29.00 1.01 29.74
N THR A 121 -28.01 1.81 30.15
CA THR A 121 -27.71 2.03 31.57
C THR A 121 -28.40 3.26 32.18
N ASN A 122 -29.01 4.14 31.37
CA ASN A 122 -29.59 5.39 31.87
C ASN A 122 -31.13 5.45 31.85
N ALA A 123 -31.82 4.37 31.47
CA ALA A 123 -33.28 4.31 31.50
C ALA A 123 -33.76 3.07 32.29
N ASP A 124 -34.69 3.31 33.21
CA ASP A 124 -35.70 2.34 33.68
C ASP A 124 -35.38 1.33 34.78
N LYS A 125 -34.86 1.78 35.92
CA LYS A 125 -35.27 1.10 37.17
C LYS A 125 -35.38 2.03 38.37
N LYS A 126 -34.38 2.90 38.54
CA LYS A 126 -34.32 3.79 39.71
C LYS A 126 -35.43 4.85 39.75
N THR A 127 -35.99 5.23 38.60
CA THR A 127 -37.02 6.28 38.50
C THR A 127 -38.43 5.75 38.77
N LEU A 128 -38.74 4.51 38.37
CA LEU A 128 -40.05 3.89 38.60
C LEU A 128 -40.20 3.47 40.06
N ASP A 129 -39.16 2.83 40.63
CA ASP A 129 -39.15 2.46 42.06
C ASP A 129 -39.27 3.69 42.96
N LYS A 130 -38.65 4.81 42.56
CA LYS A 130 -38.78 6.09 43.25
C LYS A 130 -40.18 6.68 43.11
N LEU A 131 -40.78 6.62 41.91
CA LEU A 131 -42.18 7.06 41.72
C LEU A 131 -43.16 6.25 42.57
N ILE A 132 -42.96 4.93 42.65
CA ILE A 132 -43.79 4.04 43.47
C ILE A 132 -43.61 4.38 44.95
N SER A 133 -42.38 4.59 45.41
CA SER A 133 -42.08 4.99 46.79
C SER A 133 -42.67 6.35 47.16
N ASP A 134 -42.57 7.34 46.27
CA ASP A 134 -43.09 8.70 46.51
C ASP A 134 -44.64 8.69 46.56
N VAL A 135 -45.30 7.82 45.79
CA VAL A 135 -46.75 7.62 45.83
C VAL A 135 -47.19 6.91 47.12
N ASP A 136 -46.49 5.86 47.54
CA ASP A 136 -46.78 5.14 48.79
C ASP A 136 -46.63 6.06 50.01
N GLU A 137 -45.58 6.89 50.04
CA GLU A 137 -45.36 7.86 51.11
C GLU A 137 -46.48 8.92 51.16
N LYS A 138 -46.97 9.35 50.00
CA LYS A 138 -48.09 10.31 49.92
C LYS A 138 -49.43 9.69 50.37
N ILE A 139 -49.66 8.41 50.09
CA ILE A 139 -50.85 7.68 50.55
C ILE A 139 -50.79 7.49 52.07
N GLN A 140 -49.65 7.08 52.61
CA GLN A 140 -49.47 6.91 54.06
C GLN A 140 -49.58 8.22 54.83
N THR A 141 -49.08 9.33 54.29
CA THR A 141 -49.22 10.65 54.93
C THR A 141 -50.66 11.15 54.86
N GLY A 142 -51.39 10.91 53.76
CA GLY A 142 -52.82 11.24 53.66
C GLY A 142 -53.71 10.45 54.65
N LEU A 143 -53.39 9.18 54.91
CA LEU A 143 -54.12 8.33 55.86
C LEU A 143 -53.83 8.64 57.34
N LYS A 144 -52.81 9.45 57.65
CA LYS A 144 -52.47 9.86 59.03
C LYS A 144 -53.12 11.17 59.47
N TYR A 145 -53.84 11.86 58.58
CA TYR A 145 -54.51 13.13 58.83
C TYR A 145 -56.04 13.07 58.67
N GLU A 146 -56.62 11.85 58.64
CA GLU A 146 -58.03 11.57 59.00
C GLU A 146 -58.08 10.88 60.36
#